data_AF-A0A5B7WPL0-F1
#
_entry.id   AF-A0A5B7WPL0-F1
#
_cell.length_a   1.000
_cell.length_b   1.000
_cell.length_c   1.000
_cell.angle_alpha   90.00
_cell.angle_beta   90.00
_cell.angle_gamma   90.00
#
_symmetry.space_group_name_H-M   'P 1'
#
loop_
_entity.id
_entity.type
_entity.pdbx_description
1 polymer ?
#
loop_
_entity_poly.entity_id
_entity_poly.type
_entity_poly.pdbx_seq_one_letter_code
_entity_poly.pdbx_strand_id
1 'polypeptide(L)'
;MTYPIVADPYMGRTLFGSFNTSKRWKSQVVYSGTKTKWGQDIHNGSAGDAAGWVGGVIAGQGIMHNEGWAEWKKRFGSTTMTNTATLYQQYSCHILGGFYNWAGDRNLERARSNNSGWGWNVAFHHCNW
;
A
#
# COMPACT_ATOMS: atom_id res chain seq x y z
N MET A 1 26.32 23.96 -2.89
CA MET A 1 25.34 23.34 -1.98
C MET A 1 25.12 21.90 -2.41
N THR A 2 25.51 20.93 -1.59
CA THR A 2 25.19 19.51 -1.81
C THR A 2 23.79 19.27 -1.26
N TYR A 3 22.80 19.17 -2.15
CA TYR A 3 21.49 18.65 -1.76
C TYR A 3 21.69 17.22 -1.27
N PRO A 4 21.10 16.79 -0.15
CA PRO A 4 21.02 15.36 0.11
C PRO A 4 20.26 14.80 -1.08
N ILE A 5 20.93 13.97 -1.87
CA ILE A 5 20.26 13.03 -2.76
C ILE A 5 19.44 12.20 -1.78
N VAL A 6 18.19 12.59 -1.55
CA VAL A 6 17.21 11.72 -0.92
C VAL A 6 17.19 10.54 -1.86
N ALA A 7 17.94 9.49 -1.49
CA ALA A 7 18.06 8.28 -2.27
C ALA A 7 16.62 7.84 -2.49
N ASP A 8 16.15 7.96 -3.73
CA ASP A 8 14.83 7.53 -4.13
C ASP A 8 14.76 6.04 -3.80
N PRO A 9 14.13 5.66 -2.68
CA PRO A 9 14.39 4.37 -2.06
C PRO A 9 13.75 3.22 -2.85
N TYR A 10 13.03 3.55 -3.92
CA TYR A 10 12.43 2.65 -4.89
C TYR A 10 12.82 3.00 -6.34
N MET A 11 13.86 3.84 -6.52
CA MET A 11 14.43 4.25 -7.81
C MET A 11 13.43 4.93 -8.77
N GLY A 12 12.40 5.58 -8.25
CA GLY A 12 11.43 6.35 -9.03
C GLY A 12 10.46 5.47 -9.80
N ARG A 13 10.49 4.17 -9.54
CA ARG A 13 9.67 3.16 -10.22
C ARG A 13 8.31 3.03 -9.56
N THR A 14 7.28 2.80 -10.35
CA THR A 14 5.94 2.65 -9.80
C THR A 14 5.82 1.37 -8.95
N LEU A 15 5.36 1.52 -7.71
CA LEU A 15 5.10 0.41 -6.79
C LEU A 15 3.77 -0.28 -7.15
N PHE A 16 2.80 0.48 -7.65
CA PHE A 16 1.51 0.01 -8.13
C PHE A 16 1.35 0.27 -9.63
N GLY A 17 1.00 -0.78 -10.38
CA GLY A 17 0.92 -0.74 -11.84
C GLY A 17 -0.50 -0.66 -12.38
N SER A 18 -1.47 -1.16 -11.63
CA SER A 18 -2.88 -1.16 -12.04
C SER A 18 -3.74 -0.65 -10.90
N PHE A 19 -4.65 0.24 -11.24
CA PHE A 19 -5.61 0.85 -10.32
C PHE A 19 -7.00 0.71 -10.90
N ASN A 20 -7.95 0.28 -10.08
CA ASN A 20 -9.31 0.01 -10.54
C ASN A 20 -10.35 0.59 -9.57
N THR A 21 -11.43 1.12 -10.12
CA THR A 21 -12.59 1.67 -9.40
C THR A 21 -13.93 1.17 -9.98
N SER A 22 -13.92 0.09 -10.76
CA SER A 22 -15.12 -0.49 -11.37
C SER A 22 -16.00 -1.21 -10.35
N LYS A 23 -15.39 -1.78 -9.32
CA LYS A 23 -16.09 -2.48 -8.25
C LYS A 23 -16.88 -1.49 -7.37
N ARG A 24 -18.04 -1.95 -6.91
CA ARG A 24 -18.91 -1.24 -5.96
C ARG A 24 -19.25 -2.18 -4.81
N TRP A 25 -19.24 -1.67 -3.59
CA TRP A 25 -19.69 -2.39 -2.40
C TRP A 25 -20.51 -1.44 -1.53
N LYS A 26 -21.71 -1.88 -1.08
CA LYS A 26 -22.71 -1.03 -0.42
C LYS A 26 -22.93 0.32 -1.14
N SER A 27 -23.05 0.27 -2.47
CA SER A 27 -23.22 1.45 -3.34
C SER A 27 -22.06 2.46 -3.34
N GLN A 28 -20.92 2.15 -2.71
CA GLN A 28 -19.72 2.98 -2.72
C GLN A 28 -18.61 2.39 -3.58
N VAL A 29 -17.72 3.26 -4.06
CA VAL A 29 -16.55 2.85 -4.86
C VAL A 29 -15.60 2.02 -4.02
N VAL A 30 -15.13 0.91 -4.61
CA VAL A 30 -14.01 0.13 -4.10
C VAL A 30 -12.77 0.53 -4.89
N TYR A 31 -11.72 0.93 -4.18
CA TYR A 31 -10.46 1.36 -4.78
C TYR A 31 -9.48 0.21 -4.72
N SER A 32 -9.11 -0.34 -5.88
CA SER A 32 -8.22 -1.49 -5.97
C SER A 32 -6.87 -1.11 -6.55
N GLY A 33 -5.80 -1.76 -6.09
CA GLY A 33 -4.45 -1.56 -6.61
C GLY A 33 -3.60 -2.82 -6.66
N THR A 34 -3.00 -3.10 -7.82
CA THR A 34 -2.08 -4.24 -8.01
C THR A 34 -0.64 -3.76 -7.99
N LYS A 35 0.19 -4.39 -7.14
CA LYS A 35 1.63 -4.12 -7.09
C LYS A 35 2.26 -4.49 -8.43
N THR A 36 3.21 -3.68 -8.88
CA THR A 36 4.11 -4.10 -9.97
C THR A 36 5.01 -5.24 -9.49
N LYS A 37 5.72 -5.91 -10.40
CA LYS A 37 6.78 -6.84 -10.01
C LYS A 37 7.80 -6.17 -9.08
N TRP A 38 8.20 -4.93 -9.40
CA TRP A 38 9.09 -4.14 -8.56
C TRP A 38 8.50 -3.86 -7.16
N GLY A 39 7.24 -3.41 -7.09
CA GLY A 39 6.57 -3.19 -5.81
C GLY A 39 6.41 -4.47 -4.97
N GLN A 40 6.27 -5.63 -5.62
CA GLN A 40 6.29 -6.92 -4.92
C GLN A 40 7.69 -7.25 -4.39
N ASP A 41 8.74 -7.04 -5.19
CA ASP A 41 10.13 -7.28 -4.80
C ASP A 41 10.54 -6.33 -3.64
N ILE A 42 10.14 -5.04 -3.69
CA ILE A 42 10.34 -4.06 -2.60
C ILE A 42 9.60 -4.53 -1.35
N HIS A 43 8.32 -4.89 -1.46
CA HIS A 43 7.52 -5.34 -0.32
C HIS A 43 8.15 -6.57 0.36
N ASN A 44 8.69 -7.51 -0.42
CA ASN A 44 9.34 -8.71 0.10
C ASN A 44 10.76 -8.46 0.65
N GLY A 45 11.27 -7.21 0.57
CA GLY A 45 12.64 -6.89 0.95
C GLY A 45 13.69 -7.52 0.03
N SER A 46 13.27 -8.02 -1.15
CA SER A 46 14.11 -8.69 -2.13
C SER A 46 14.50 -7.80 -3.31
N ALA A 47 13.93 -6.59 -3.38
CA ALA A 47 14.40 -5.58 -4.32
C ALA A 47 15.76 -5.05 -3.87
N GLY A 48 16.75 -5.27 -4.71
CA GLY A 48 18.07 -4.65 -4.66
C GLY A 48 18.51 -4.30 -6.07
N ASP A 49 19.36 -3.28 -6.19
CA ASP A 49 20.07 -2.97 -7.42
C ASP A 49 21.47 -3.63 -7.43
N ALA A 50 22.25 -3.38 -8.47
CA ALA A 50 23.65 -3.82 -8.53
C ALA A 50 24.55 -3.19 -7.42
N ALA A 51 24.05 -2.17 -6.69
CA ALA A 51 24.69 -1.56 -5.53
C ALA A 51 24.24 -2.17 -4.19
N GLY A 52 23.41 -3.22 -4.20
CA GLY A 52 23.20 -4.10 -3.06
C GLY A 52 22.29 -3.56 -1.96
N TRP A 53 21.30 -2.72 -2.27
CA TRP A 53 20.31 -2.34 -1.25
C TRP A 53 19.49 -3.57 -0.82
N VAL A 54 19.75 -4.06 0.39
CA VAL A 54 18.95 -5.08 1.08
C VAL A 54 18.48 -4.47 2.40
N GLY A 55 17.50 -3.56 2.33
CA GLY A 55 16.87 -2.99 3.52
C GLY A 55 15.98 -4.00 4.29
N GLY A 56 15.85 -5.22 3.77
CA GLY A 56 15.03 -6.27 4.34
C GLY A 56 13.53 -5.97 4.28
N VAL A 57 12.72 -6.92 4.75
CA VAL A 57 11.26 -6.85 4.72
C VAL A 57 10.73 -5.58 5.42
N ILE A 58 11.35 -5.17 6.53
CA ILE A 58 10.93 -4.01 7.32
C ILE A 58 11.06 -2.71 6.50
N ALA A 59 12.21 -2.47 5.85
CA ALA A 59 12.39 -1.27 5.05
C ALA A 59 11.48 -1.30 3.81
N GLY A 60 11.33 -2.47 3.18
CA GLY A 60 10.41 -2.68 2.06
C GLY A 60 8.96 -2.36 2.40
N GLN A 61 8.47 -2.82 3.55
CA GLN A 61 7.15 -2.48 4.06
C GLN A 61 7.02 -0.99 4.37
N GLY A 62 8.05 -0.36 4.94
CA GLY A 62 8.07 1.09 5.20
C GLY A 62 7.93 1.92 3.91
N ILE A 63 8.65 1.54 2.85
CA ILE A 63 8.55 2.18 1.53
C ILE A 63 7.14 1.99 0.97
N MET A 64 6.62 0.77 0.96
CA MET A 64 5.27 0.49 0.47
C MET A 64 4.22 1.29 1.25
N HIS A 65 4.35 1.36 2.57
CA HIS A 65 3.39 2.05 3.43
C HIS A 65 3.36 3.56 3.20
N ASN A 66 4.51 4.19 2.93
CA ASN A 66 4.60 5.63 2.74
C ASN A 66 4.46 6.03 1.27
N GLU A 67 5.39 5.56 0.42
CA GLU A 67 5.47 5.92 -0.99
C GLU A 67 4.34 5.28 -1.79
N GLY A 68 3.99 4.04 -1.48
CA GLY A 68 2.84 3.38 -2.08
C GLY A 68 1.53 4.11 -1.75
N TRP A 69 1.36 4.63 -0.52
CA TRP A 69 0.18 5.42 -0.18
C TRP A 69 0.16 6.76 -0.93
N ALA A 70 1.33 7.37 -1.16
CA ALA A 70 1.44 8.57 -1.98
C ALA A 70 0.99 8.31 -3.43
N GLU A 71 1.35 7.17 -4.02
CA GLU A 71 0.86 6.77 -5.36
C GLU A 71 -0.66 6.63 -5.40
N TRP A 72 -1.27 6.03 -4.37
CA TRP A 72 -2.73 5.90 -4.27
C TRP A 72 -3.42 7.25 -4.17
N LYS A 73 -2.91 8.16 -3.33
CA LYS A 73 -3.41 9.54 -3.23
C LYS A 73 -3.26 10.30 -4.56
N LYS A 74 -2.13 10.14 -5.25
CA LYS A 74 -1.89 10.77 -6.56
C LYS A 74 -2.86 10.24 -7.61
N ARG A 75 -3.19 8.94 -7.56
CA ARG A 75 -4.06 8.30 -8.54
C ARG A 75 -5.54 8.59 -8.33
N PHE A 76 -6.03 8.46 -7.10
CA PHE A 76 -7.46 8.56 -6.78
C PHE A 76 -7.88 9.93 -6.20
N GLY A 77 -6.91 10.82 -6.03
CA GLY A 77 -7.09 12.12 -5.40
C GLY A 77 -6.86 12.05 -3.89
N SER A 78 -6.00 12.94 -3.39
CA SER A 78 -5.63 12.97 -1.97
C SER A 78 -6.86 13.11 -1.07
N THR A 79 -7.75 14.06 -1.37
CA THR A 79 -8.98 14.27 -0.60
C THR A 79 -9.86 13.02 -0.57
N THR A 80 -10.02 12.33 -1.70
CA THR A 80 -10.81 11.09 -1.77
C THR A 80 -10.25 10.02 -0.83
N MET A 81 -8.93 9.88 -0.79
CA MET A 81 -8.24 8.86 -0.02
C MET A 81 -8.08 9.21 1.47
N THR A 82 -8.12 10.50 1.84
CA THR A 82 -7.92 10.96 3.22
C THR A 82 -9.18 11.43 3.93
N ASN A 83 -10.33 11.57 3.24
CA ASN A 83 -11.60 11.99 3.85
C ASN A 83 -12.20 10.90 4.76
N THR A 84 -11.73 9.66 4.68
CA THR A 84 -12.10 8.62 5.65
C THR A 84 -10.87 7.83 6.09
N ALA A 85 -10.76 7.56 7.38
CA ALA A 85 -9.63 6.83 7.94
C ALA A 85 -9.62 5.36 7.49
N THR A 86 -10.79 4.77 7.25
CA THR A 86 -10.92 3.36 6.85
C THR A 86 -10.09 2.99 5.62
N LEU A 87 -9.98 3.88 4.62
CA LEU A 87 -9.21 3.59 3.41
C LEU A 87 -7.72 3.43 3.73
N TYR A 88 -7.17 4.33 4.56
CA TYR A 88 -5.78 4.22 5.00
C TYR A 88 -5.54 3.02 5.91
N GLN A 89 -6.50 2.70 6.79
CA GLN A 89 -6.41 1.54 7.70
C GLN A 89 -6.41 0.21 6.92
N GLN A 90 -7.33 0.07 5.97
CA GLN A 90 -7.37 -1.07 5.06
C GLN A 90 -6.08 -1.15 4.25
N TYR A 91 -5.62 -0.05 3.65
CA TYR A 91 -4.38 0.01 2.88
C TYR A 91 -3.18 -0.46 3.70
N SER A 92 -3.03 0.08 4.90
CA SER A 92 -1.91 -0.21 5.78
C SER A 92 -1.93 -1.67 6.23
N CYS A 93 -3.11 -2.26 6.46
CA CYS A 93 -3.21 -3.70 6.67
C CYS A 93 -2.82 -4.49 5.43
N HIS A 94 -3.28 -4.10 4.24
CA HIS A 94 -2.92 -4.77 2.99
C HIS A 94 -1.41 -4.73 2.71
N ILE A 95 -0.71 -3.71 3.21
CA ILE A 95 0.76 -3.64 3.17
C ILE A 95 1.38 -4.52 4.26
N LEU A 96 0.96 -4.43 5.51
CA LEU A 96 1.60 -5.15 6.62
C LEU A 96 1.26 -6.65 6.63
N GLY A 97 0.00 -7.00 6.36
CA GLY A 97 -0.51 -8.37 6.23
C GLY A 97 -0.35 -9.00 4.85
N GLY A 98 0.02 -8.20 3.83
CA GLY A 98 0.24 -8.68 2.45
C GLY A 98 1.47 -9.58 2.28
N PHE A 99 2.38 -9.63 3.26
CA PHE A 99 3.59 -10.46 3.22
C PHE A 99 3.28 -11.96 3.17
N TYR A 100 2.21 -12.41 3.84
CA TYR A 100 1.81 -13.81 3.86
C TYR A 100 0.76 -14.17 2.78
N ASN A 101 0.50 -13.28 1.82
CA ASN A 101 -0.56 -13.45 0.80
C ASN A 101 -2.00 -13.64 1.38
N TRP A 102 -2.20 -13.40 2.68
CA TRP A 102 -3.51 -13.54 3.34
C TRP A 102 -4.48 -12.40 3.05
N ALA A 103 -3.97 -11.28 2.52
CA ALA A 103 -4.73 -10.06 2.31
C ALA A 103 -5.60 -10.07 1.03
N GLY A 104 -5.48 -11.09 0.17
CA GLY A 104 -6.29 -11.21 -1.05
C GLY A 104 -6.13 -10.01 -2.01
N ASP A 105 -7.19 -9.73 -2.78
CA ASP A 105 -7.25 -8.52 -3.60
C ASP A 105 -7.17 -7.27 -2.71
N ARG A 106 -6.22 -6.38 -3.00
CA ARG A 106 -6.04 -5.08 -2.33
C ARG A 106 -7.14 -4.10 -2.69
N ASN A 107 -8.34 -4.38 -2.21
CA ASN A 107 -9.56 -3.62 -2.40
C ASN A 107 -9.81 -2.77 -1.16
N LEU A 108 -9.77 -1.44 -1.29
CA LEU A 108 -10.15 -0.52 -0.23
C LEU A 108 -11.63 -0.17 -0.39
N GLU A 109 -12.44 -0.69 0.52
CA GLU A 109 -13.89 -0.57 0.55
C GLU A 109 -14.28 0.65 1.38
N ARG A 110 -14.65 1.74 0.70
CA ARG A 110 -14.95 3.02 1.36
C ARG A 110 -16.11 2.96 2.37
N ALA A 111 -17.08 2.07 2.13
CA ALA A 111 -18.25 1.93 3.00
C ALA A 111 -17.97 1.14 4.29
N ARG A 112 -16.74 0.69 4.53
CA ARG A 112 -16.35 0.09 5.80
C ARG A 112 -16.26 1.14 6.89
N SER A 113 -16.53 0.71 8.12
CA SER A 113 -16.33 1.55 9.29
C SER A 113 -14.84 1.81 9.52
N ASN A 114 -14.53 2.88 10.26
CA ASN A 114 -13.19 3.05 10.78
C ASN A 114 -12.92 1.98 11.85
N ASN A 115 -11.75 1.36 11.81
CA ASN A 115 -11.31 0.40 12.80
C ASN A 115 -10.00 0.90 13.40
N SER A 116 -9.99 1.47 14.60
CA SER A 116 -8.75 1.95 15.25
C SER A 116 -7.85 0.82 15.74
N GLY A 117 -8.38 -0.39 15.94
CA GLY A 117 -7.63 -1.58 16.36
C GLY A 117 -7.08 -2.42 15.21
N TRP A 118 -7.14 -1.90 13.98
CA TRP A 118 -6.79 -2.62 12.76
C TRP A 118 -5.37 -3.21 12.79
N GLY A 119 -4.40 -2.51 13.40
CA GLY A 119 -3.02 -2.99 13.52
C GLY A 119 -2.86 -4.24 14.40
N TRP A 120 -3.74 -4.42 15.39
CA TRP A 120 -3.75 -5.57 16.29
C TRP A 120 -4.58 -6.75 15.76
N ASN A 121 -5.54 -6.46 14.88
CA ASN A 121 -6.52 -7.44 14.40
C ASN A 121 -6.28 -7.88 12.93
N VAL A 122 -5.10 -7.59 12.37
CA VAL A 122 -4.64 -7.99 11.00
C VAL A 122 -5.04 -9.44 10.67
N ALA A 123 -4.77 -10.37 11.58
CA ALA A 123 -5.02 -11.80 11.37
C ALA A 123 -6.51 -12.21 11.40
N PHE A 124 -7.37 -11.44 12.07
CA PHE A 124 -8.74 -11.88 12.36
C PHE A 124 -9.77 -11.48 11.30
N HIS A 125 -9.51 -10.43 10.53
CA HIS A 125 -10.49 -10.05 9.53
C HIS A 125 -9.94 -9.49 8.20
N HIS A 126 -8.81 -10.07 7.79
CA HIS A 126 -8.38 -10.13 6.39
C HIS A 126 -8.25 -8.74 5.72
N CYS A 127 -7.88 -7.72 6.49
CA CYS A 127 -7.70 -6.34 6.04
C CYS A 127 -8.93 -5.61 5.48
N ASN A 128 -10.05 -6.30 5.27
CA ASN A 128 -11.33 -5.75 4.82
C ASN A 128 -12.36 -5.98 5.92
N TRP A 129 -12.17 -5.21 6.99
CA TRP A 129 -12.93 -5.23 8.25
C TRP A 129 -14.27 -4.53 8.16
#